data_AF-A0A839K1G4-F1
#
_entry.id   AF-A0A839K1G4-F1
#
_cell.length_a   1.000
_cell.length_b   1.000
_cell.length_c   1.000
_cell.angle_alpha   90.00
_cell.angle_beta   90.00
_cell.angle_gamma   90.00
#
_symmetry.space_group_name_H-M   'P 1'
#
loop_
_entity.id
_entity.type
_entity.pdbx_description
1 polymer ?
#
loop_
_entity_poly.entity_id
_entity_poly.type
_entity_poly.pdbx_seq_one_letter_code
_entity_poly.pdbx_strand_id
1 'polypeptide(L)'
;MRRKDIRTAIKVVYGKLWNLLSLYETTDCFNEVPNGEMAKNAWEYMGSKLLEVKKTVNTLFLGEETLATKLNEIVDETEYFVRRYEVPGVVKRWKQINPRLLYFDCAFDLMEKNPEIYRTMSRGLSDLSLSCYPDEDLIEDRKAYFNEIKVSGR
;
A
#
# COMPACT_ATOMS: atom_id res chain seq x y z
N MET A 1 15.89 10.41 -22.37
CA MET A 1 15.32 9.20 -23.00
C MET A 1 14.11 9.54 -23.86
N ARG A 2 13.79 8.73 -24.90
CA ARG A 2 12.55 8.92 -25.68
C ARG A 2 11.34 8.51 -24.83
N ARG A 3 10.18 9.16 -25.02
CA ARG A 3 8.95 8.90 -24.23
C ARG A 3 8.53 7.42 -24.20
N LYS A 4 8.65 6.71 -25.33
CA LYS A 4 8.31 5.28 -25.42
C LYS A 4 9.26 4.43 -24.55
N ASP A 5 10.54 4.76 -24.53
CA ASP A 5 11.57 4.08 -23.75
C ASP A 5 11.34 4.32 -22.26
N ILE A 6 10.99 5.57 -21.87
CA ILE A 6 10.63 5.93 -20.49
C ILE A 6 9.42 5.10 -20.02
N ARG A 7 8.35 5.04 -20.82
CA ARG A 7 7.14 4.28 -20.44
C ARG A 7 7.44 2.80 -20.24
N THR A 8 8.27 2.22 -21.10
CA THR A 8 8.68 0.81 -20.97
C THR A 8 9.52 0.60 -19.72
N ALA A 9 10.49 1.49 -19.44
CA ALA A 9 11.31 1.42 -18.23
C ALA A 9 10.46 1.54 -16.94
N ILE A 10 9.48 2.45 -16.91
CA ILE A 10 8.55 2.59 -15.77
C ILE A 10 7.79 1.28 -15.54
N LYS A 11 7.30 0.62 -16.61
CA LYS A 11 6.60 -0.67 -16.49
C LYS A 11 7.48 -1.76 -15.89
N VAL A 12 8.78 -1.76 -16.18
CA VAL A 12 9.74 -2.72 -15.59
C VAL A 12 9.85 -2.51 -14.07
N VAL A 13 9.99 -1.25 -13.63
CA VAL A 13 10.03 -0.92 -12.19
C VAL A 13 8.71 -1.30 -11.51
N TYR A 14 7.58 -0.95 -12.14
CA TYR A 14 6.25 -1.31 -11.64
C TYR A 14 6.08 -2.82 -11.47
N GLY A 15 6.48 -3.62 -12.47
CA GLY A 15 6.41 -5.08 -12.38
C GLY A 15 7.25 -5.64 -11.24
N LYS A 16 8.43 -5.07 -10.97
CA LYS A 16 9.26 -5.49 -9.82
C LYS A 16 8.63 -5.14 -8.48
N LEU A 17 8.06 -3.93 -8.35
CA LEU A 17 7.31 -3.55 -7.15
C LEU A 17 6.10 -4.46 -6.93
N TRP A 18 5.37 -4.78 -8.01
CA TRP A 18 4.23 -5.69 -7.94
C TRP A 18 4.63 -7.09 -7.47
N ASN A 19 5.70 -7.65 -8.04
CA ASN A 19 6.23 -8.95 -7.61
C ASN A 19 6.63 -8.94 -6.13
N LEU A 20 7.23 -7.84 -5.66
CA LEU A 20 7.57 -7.69 -4.25
C LEU A 20 6.32 -7.66 -3.37
N LEU A 21 5.29 -6.88 -3.73
CA LEU A 21 4.04 -6.81 -2.99
C LEU A 21 3.29 -8.13 -2.98
N SER A 22 3.36 -8.92 -4.06
CA SER A 22 2.75 -10.25 -4.10
C SER A 22 3.34 -11.25 -3.12
N LEU A 23 4.53 -10.96 -2.55
CA LEU A 23 5.11 -11.81 -1.51
C LEU A 23 4.30 -11.78 -0.21
N TYR A 24 3.38 -10.82 -0.04
CA TYR A 24 2.57 -10.64 1.17
C TYR A 24 1.97 -11.96 1.69
N GLU A 25 1.32 -12.74 0.82
CA GLU A 25 0.70 -14.00 1.21
C GLU A 25 1.74 -15.07 1.55
N THR A 26 2.78 -15.21 0.73
CA THR A 26 3.81 -16.27 0.89
C THR A 26 4.78 -16.04 2.04
N THR A 27 4.77 -14.85 2.62
CA THR A 27 5.70 -14.41 3.69
C THR A 27 4.96 -14.13 5.00
N ASP A 28 3.71 -14.57 5.13
CA ASP A 28 2.83 -14.22 6.25
C ASP A 28 2.90 -12.72 6.59
N CYS A 29 2.44 -11.90 5.64
CA CYS A 29 2.46 -10.44 5.75
C CYS A 29 3.87 -9.84 5.88
N PHE A 30 4.85 -10.37 5.15
CA PHE A 30 6.27 -9.99 5.17
C PHE A 30 7.03 -10.30 6.46
N ASN A 31 6.48 -11.13 7.34
CA ASN A 31 7.10 -11.49 8.62
C ASN A 31 7.96 -12.75 8.57
N GLU A 32 7.78 -13.58 7.53
CA GLU A 32 8.47 -14.85 7.35
C GLU A 32 9.31 -14.88 6.08
N VAL A 33 10.33 -15.75 6.11
CA VAL A 33 11.16 -16.05 4.94
C VAL A 33 10.45 -17.16 4.15
N PRO A 34 10.20 -16.99 2.83
CA PRO A 34 9.59 -18.04 2.04
C PRO A 34 10.38 -19.35 2.07
N ASN A 35 9.68 -20.48 1.97
CA ASN A 35 10.29 -21.80 1.95
C ASN A 35 11.36 -21.92 0.83
N GLY A 36 12.56 -22.36 1.20
CA GLY A 36 13.67 -22.56 0.28
C GLY A 36 14.59 -21.35 0.07
N GLU A 37 14.28 -20.20 0.67
CA GLU A 37 15.16 -19.03 0.67
C GLU A 37 16.20 -19.11 1.80
N MET A 38 17.41 -18.63 1.54
CA MET A 38 18.56 -18.74 2.46
C MET A 38 18.74 -17.53 3.39
N ALA A 39 17.81 -16.58 3.37
CA ALA A 39 17.89 -15.37 4.18
C ALA A 39 17.78 -15.71 5.68
N LYS A 40 18.53 -15.01 6.54
CA LYS A 40 18.52 -15.29 7.99
C LYS A 40 17.20 -14.92 8.65
N ASN A 41 16.51 -13.92 8.11
CA ASN A 41 15.22 -13.45 8.58
C ASN A 41 14.48 -12.68 7.47
N ALA A 42 13.18 -12.42 7.70
CA ALA A 42 12.34 -11.72 6.73
C ALA A 42 12.83 -10.31 6.42
N TRP A 43 13.49 -9.63 7.36
CA TRP A 43 14.06 -8.30 7.16
C TRP A 43 15.19 -8.29 6.13
N GLU A 44 16.11 -9.26 6.23
CA GLU A 44 17.18 -9.47 5.26
C GLU A 44 16.60 -9.84 3.90
N TYR A 45 15.62 -10.75 3.89
CA TYR A 45 14.95 -11.18 2.66
C TYR A 45 14.30 -10.00 1.93
N MET A 46 13.40 -9.28 2.60
CA MET A 46 12.70 -8.14 2.01
C MET A 46 13.64 -6.99 1.68
N GLY A 47 14.65 -6.74 2.52
CA GLY A 47 15.70 -5.76 2.23
C GLY A 47 16.45 -6.05 0.93
N SER A 48 16.75 -7.32 0.66
CA SER A 48 17.40 -7.73 -0.58
C SER A 48 16.50 -7.48 -1.80
N LYS A 49 15.21 -7.82 -1.72
CA LYS A 49 14.25 -7.59 -2.82
C LYS A 49 14.06 -6.09 -3.10
N LEU A 50 13.95 -5.26 -2.06
CA LEU A 50 13.87 -3.80 -2.22
C LEU A 50 15.13 -3.22 -2.87
N LEU A 51 16.31 -3.70 -2.46
CA LEU A 51 17.58 -3.26 -3.04
C LEU A 51 17.65 -3.57 -4.55
N GLU A 52 17.12 -4.71 -4.99
CA GLU A 52 17.02 -5.03 -6.43
C GLU A 52 16.14 -4.03 -7.19
N VAL A 53 15.02 -3.59 -6.59
CA VAL A 53 14.16 -2.55 -7.19
C VAL A 53 14.92 -1.23 -7.30
N LYS A 54 15.56 -0.78 -6.21
CA LYS A 54 16.38 0.46 -6.20
C LYS A 54 17.48 0.43 -7.25
N LYS A 55 18.22 -0.68 -7.34
CA LYS A 55 19.25 -0.88 -8.39
C LYS A 55 18.66 -0.79 -9.79
N THR A 56 17.47 -1.37 -10.00
CA THR A 56 16.78 -1.31 -11.29
C THR A 56 16.40 0.13 -11.66
N VAL A 57 15.83 0.90 -10.70
CA VAL A 57 15.51 2.32 -10.90
C VAL A 57 16.76 3.09 -11.30
N ASN A 58 17.83 3.00 -10.49
CA ASN A 58 19.05 3.77 -10.71
C ASN A 58 19.76 3.41 -12.03
N THR A 59 19.63 2.16 -12.48
CA THR A 59 20.23 1.71 -13.76
C THR A 59 19.41 2.16 -14.96
N LEU A 60 18.07 2.00 -14.91
CA LEU A 60 17.21 2.32 -16.06
C LEU A 60 17.03 3.83 -16.27
N PHE A 61 17.15 4.62 -15.21
CA PHE A 61 16.92 6.07 -15.24
C PHE A 61 18.22 6.87 -15.01
N LEU A 62 19.37 6.28 -15.36
CA LEU A 62 20.65 6.99 -15.34
C LEU A 62 20.58 8.24 -16.23
N GLY A 63 20.85 9.41 -15.66
CA GLY A 63 20.73 10.71 -16.35
C GLY A 63 19.31 11.28 -16.41
N GLU A 64 18.31 10.62 -15.82
CA GLU A 64 16.92 11.11 -15.69
C GLU A 64 16.59 11.37 -14.20
N GLU A 65 17.38 12.23 -13.56
CA GLU A 65 17.40 12.40 -12.08
C GLU A 65 16.02 12.65 -11.48
N THR A 66 15.21 13.55 -12.05
CA THR A 66 13.88 13.86 -11.52
C THR A 66 12.94 12.65 -11.50
N LEU A 67 13.01 11.78 -12.52
CA LEU A 67 12.19 10.57 -12.57
C LEU A 67 12.74 9.50 -11.63
N ALA A 68 14.07 9.35 -11.57
CA ALA A 68 14.72 8.42 -10.65
C ALA A 68 14.38 8.76 -9.20
N THR A 69 14.40 10.04 -8.81
CA THR A 69 14.00 10.49 -7.47
C THR A 69 12.57 10.08 -7.13
N LYS A 70 11.60 10.41 -7.99
CA LYS A 70 10.18 10.05 -7.76
C LYS A 70 9.96 8.55 -7.67
N LEU A 71 10.66 7.75 -8.48
CA LEU A 71 10.57 6.29 -8.41
C LEU A 71 11.21 5.75 -7.13
N ASN A 72 12.34 6.31 -6.70
CA ASN A 72 12.96 5.92 -5.43
C ASN A 72 12.10 6.30 -4.22
N GLU A 73 11.39 7.42 -4.25
CA GLU A 73 10.39 7.77 -3.21
C GLU A 73 9.30 6.69 -3.09
N ILE A 74 8.80 6.18 -4.22
CA ILE A 74 7.83 5.06 -4.21
C ILE A 74 8.46 3.80 -3.60
N VAL A 75 9.71 3.50 -3.92
CA VAL A 75 10.42 2.34 -3.35
C VAL A 75 10.64 2.53 -1.85
N ASP A 76 10.97 3.74 -1.39
CA ASP A 76 11.17 4.05 0.04
C ASP A 76 9.87 3.95 0.83
N GLU A 77 8.74 4.42 0.28
CA GLU A 77 7.42 4.23 0.89
C GLU A 77 7.02 2.75 0.95
N THR A 78 7.42 1.96 -0.06
CA THR A 78 7.21 0.51 -0.07
C THR A 78 8.10 -0.18 0.96
N GLU A 79 9.36 0.22 1.11
CA GLU A 79 10.26 -0.27 2.15
C GLU A 79 9.70 0.00 3.54
N TYR A 80 9.20 1.22 3.76
CA TYR A 80 8.56 1.60 5.01
C TYR A 80 7.33 0.72 5.31
N PHE A 81 6.52 0.42 4.31
CA PHE A 81 5.35 -0.45 4.44
C PHE A 81 5.73 -1.88 4.85
N VAL A 82 6.66 -2.50 4.11
CA VAL A 82 7.07 -3.88 4.33
C VAL A 82 7.77 -4.09 5.68
N ARG A 83 8.47 -3.08 6.18
CA ARG A 83 9.26 -3.18 7.42
C ARG A 83 8.51 -2.80 8.69
N ARG A 84 7.29 -2.30 8.55
CA ARG A 84 6.37 -2.14 9.68
C ARG A 84 5.79 -3.53 9.96
N TYR A 85 6.29 -4.20 11.00
CA TYR A 85 5.75 -5.43 11.61
C TYR A 85 4.29 -5.27 12.14
N GLU A 86 3.46 -4.46 11.48
CA GLU A 86 2.11 -4.12 11.90
C GLU A 86 1.14 -5.18 11.39
N VAL A 87 0.97 -6.23 12.20
CA VAL A 87 -0.27 -7.02 12.19
C VAL A 87 -1.19 -6.42 13.26
N PRO A 88 -2.44 -5.98 12.95
CA PRO A 88 -3.09 -5.89 11.64
C PRO A 88 -3.00 -4.46 11.07
N GLY A 89 -2.30 -4.33 9.94
CA GLY A 89 -1.91 -3.07 9.33
C GLY A 89 -3.03 -2.18 8.80
N VAL A 90 -2.78 -0.87 8.87
CA VAL A 90 -2.61 0.02 7.69
C VAL A 90 -1.67 1.11 8.17
N VAL A 91 -0.55 1.30 7.47
CA VAL A 91 0.47 2.26 7.87
C VAL A 91 -0.13 3.67 7.81
N LYS A 92 -0.22 4.36 8.96
CA LYS A 92 -0.77 5.72 9.08
C LYS A 92 -0.20 6.70 8.04
N ARG A 93 1.06 6.53 7.66
CA ARG A 93 1.76 7.33 6.64
C ARG A 93 1.14 7.22 5.25
N TRP A 94 0.67 6.03 4.85
CA TRP A 94 0.03 5.85 3.54
C TRP A 94 -1.33 6.54 3.49
N LYS A 95 -2.09 6.49 4.59
CA LYS A 95 -3.33 7.26 4.75
C LYS A 95 -3.06 8.78 4.71
N GLN A 96 -1.89 9.24 5.16
CA GLN A 96 -1.48 10.65 5.04
C GLN A 96 -1.10 11.03 3.61
N ILE A 97 -0.39 10.16 2.88
CA ILE A 97 0.02 10.40 1.49
C ILE A 97 -1.17 10.34 0.54
N ASN A 98 -2.06 9.36 0.74
CA ASN A 98 -3.28 9.18 -0.02
C ASN A 98 -4.47 8.91 0.91
N PRO A 99 -5.20 9.95 1.35
CA PRO A 99 -6.36 9.81 2.22
C PRO A 99 -7.47 8.94 1.64
N ARG A 100 -7.54 8.77 0.31
CA ARG A 100 -8.54 7.93 -0.36
C ARG A 100 -8.41 6.44 -0.01
N LEU A 101 -7.27 6.01 0.54
CA LEU A 101 -7.12 4.66 1.08
C LEU A 101 -8.08 4.40 2.25
N LEU A 102 -8.55 5.43 2.96
CA LEU A 102 -9.58 5.31 4.01
C LEU A 102 -10.91 4.79 3.46
N TYR A 103 -11.24 5.02 2.18
CA TYR A 103 -12.52 4.63 1.60
C TYR A 103 -12.75 3.12 1.55
N PHE A 104 -11.68 2.34 1.75
CA PHE A 104 -11.67 0.88 1.78
C PHE A 104 -11.66 0.30 3.21
N ASP A 105 -11.75 1.14 4.23
CA ASP A 105 -11.74 0.71 5.63
C ASP A 105 -13.04 -0.04 5.99
N CYS A 106 -12.93 -1.08 6.84
CA CYS A 106 -14.07 -1.91 7.24
C CYS A 106 -15.09 -1.15 8.09
N ALA A 107 -14.73 0.02 8.63
CA ALA A 107 -15.64 0.90 9.33
C ALA A 107 -16.88 1.25 8.49
N PHE A 108 -16.72 1.44 7.18
CA PHE A 108 -17.85 1.71 6.28
C PHE A 108 -18.80 0.51 6.15
N ASP A 109 -18.24 -0.69 5.98
CA ASP A 109 -19.03 -1.92 5.92
C ASP A 109 -19.78 -2.19 7.22
N LEU A 110 -19.14 -1.96 8.37
CA LEU A 110 -19.77 -2.12 9.68
C LEU A 110 -20.89 -1.11 9.88
N MET A 111 -20.67 0.16 9.51
CA MET A 111 -21.69 1.19 9.61
C MET A 111 -22.93 0.87 8.75
N GLU A 112 -22.73 0.35 7.53
CA GLU A 112 -23.82 0.04 6.59
C GLU A 112 -24.53 -1.29 6.92
N LYS A 113 -23.78 -2.35 7.25
CA LYS A 113 -24.31 -3.72 7.41
C LYS A 113 -24.64 -4.06 8.86
N ASN A 114 -23.94 -3.48 9.83
CA ASN A 114 -24.05 -3.80 11.25
C ASN A 114 -24.03 -2.53 12.15
N PRO A 115 -24.99 -1.61 11.98
CA PRO A 115 -24.94 -0.28 12.61
C PRO A 115 -24.94 -0.32 14.15
N GLU A 116 -25.53 -1.35 14.78
CA GLU A 116 -25.52 -1.50 16.24
C GLU A 116 -24.12 -1.84 16.76
N ILE A 117 -23.37 -2.70 16.06
CA ILE A 117 -21.98 -3.03 16.39
C ILE A 117 -21.12 -1.80 16.22
N TYR A 118 -21.25 -1.10 15.08
CA TYR A 118 -20.55 0.15 14.83
C TYR A 118 -20.80 1.19 15.93
N ARG A 119 -22.07 1.39 16.33
CA ARG A 119 -22.43 2.33 17.41
C ARG A 119 -21.82 1.94 18.74
N THR A 120 -21.82 0.65 19.09
CA THR A 120 -21.20 0.13 20.31
C THR A 120 -19.70 0.43 20.35
N MET A 121 -18.99 0.15 19.25
CA MET A 121 -17.56 0.44 19.11
C MET A 121 -17.28 1.95 19.16
N SER A 122 -18.04 2.76 18.43
CA SER A 122 -17.87 4.23 18.38
C SER A 122 -18.07 4.92 19.73
N ARG A 123 -18.86 4.31 20.63
CA ARG A 123 -19.10 4.80 22.00
C ARG A 123 -18.07 4.28 23.00
N GLY A 124 -17.09 3.49 22.57
CA GLY A 124 -16.11 2.85 23.46
C GLY A 124 -16.70 1.78 24.37
N LEU A 125 -17.82 1.17 23.97
CA LEU A 125 -18.52 0.11 24.73
C LEU A 125 -18.09 -1.30 24.27
N SER A 126 -16.96 -1.41 23.58
CA SER A 126 -16.38 -2.67 23.09
C SER A 126 -14.88 -2.67 23.35
N ASP A 127 -14.32 -3.86 23.60
CA ASP A 127 -12.87 -4.05 23.71
C ASP A 127 -12.15 -3.92 22.34
N LEU A 128 -12.92 -3.84 21.25
CA LEU A 128 -12.42 -3.64 19.90
C LEU A 128 -12.56 -2.17 19.47
N SER A 129 -11.56 -1.67 18.75
CA SER A 129 -11.57 -0.31 18.18
C SER A 129 -11.38 -0.35 16.67
N LEU A 130 -12.07 0.55 15.97
CA LEU A 130 -11.87 0.75 14.54
C LEU A 130 -10.69 1.68 14.30
N SER A 131 -10.04 1.49 13.15
CA SER A 131 -8.88 2.30 12.77
C SER A 131 -9.27 3.73 12.35
N CYS A 132 -10.54 3.93 11.95
CA CYS A 132 -11.18 5.21 11.74
C CYS A 132 -12.68 5.13 12.09
N TYR A 133 -13.28 6.29 12.34
CA TYR A 133 -14.73 6.45 12.50
C TYR A 133 -15.17 7.50 11.46
N PRO A 134 -15.78 7.07 10.34
CA PRO A 134 -16.18 7.98 9.28
C PRO A 134 -17.15 9.06 9.77
N ASP A 135 -16.84 10.32 9.45
CA ASP A 135 -17.75 11.46 9.60
C ASP A 135 -18.57 11.67 8.31
N GLU A 136 -19.48 12.64 8.35
CA GLU A 136 -20.38 12.93 7.22
C GLU A 136 -19.60 13.30 5.95
N ASP A 137 -18.55 14.11 6.09
CA ASP A 137 -17.67 14.54 4.98
C ASP A 137 -16.97 13.33 4.32
N LEU A 138 -16.35 12.45 5.11
CA LEU A 138 -15.66 11.28 4.58
C LEU A 138 -16.62 10.28 3.92
N ILE A 139 -17.87 10.19 4.42
CA ILE A 139 -18.93 9.38 3.83
C ILE A 139 -19.34 9.92 2.47
N GLU A 140 -19.51 11.24 2.34
CA GLU A 140 -19.85 11.89 1.08
C GLU A 140 -18.73 11.74 0.04
N ASP A 141 -17.50 12.03 0.45
CA ASP A 141 -16.29 11.88 -0.37
C ASP A 141 -16.14 10.44 -0.91
N ARG A 142 -16.33 9.43 -0.05
CA ARG A 142 -16.28 8.03 -0.46
C ARG A 142 -17.35 7.72 -1.53
N LYS A 143 -18.57 8.23 -1.35
CA LYS A 143 -19.65 8.03 -2.33
C LYS A 143 -19.29 8.66 -3.67
N ALA A 144 -18.76 9.88 -3.68
CA ALA A 144 -18.31 10.56 -4.89
C ALA A 144 -17.22 9.73 -5.61
N TYR A 145 -16.20 9.28 -4.88
CA TYR A 145 -15.11 8.47 -5.42
C TYR A 145 -15.60 7.19 -6.12
N PHE A 146 -16.47 6.40 -5.48
CA PHE A 146 -16.96 5.17 -6.09
C PHE A 146 -17.98 5.43 -7.22
N ASN A 147 -18.67 6.57 -7.23
CA ASN A 147 -19.51 6.97 -8.36
C ASN A 147 -18.67 7.33 -9.58
N GLU A 148 -17.57 8.07 -9.41
CA GLU A 148 -16.64 8.41 -10.49
C GLU A 148 -16.04 7.15 -11.14
N ILE A 149 -15.64 6.16 -10.34
CA ILE A 149 -15.12 4.88 -10.84
C ILE A 149 -16.17 4.13 -11.68
N LYS A 150 -17.43 4.12 -11.24
CA LYS A 150 -18.53 3.47 -11.97
C LYS A 150 -18.85 4.14 -13.30
N VAL A 151 -18.63 5.45 -13.41
CA VAL A 151 -18.86 6.24 -14.63
C VAL A 151 -17.68 6.10 -15.60
N SER A 152 -16.45 6.07 -15.11
CA SER A 152 -15.23 5.96 -15.91
C SER A 152 -14.89 4.54 -16.40
N GLY A 153 -15.54 3.51 -15.83
CA GLY A 153 -15.46 2.13 -16.27
C GLY A 153 -16.51 1.72 -17.33
N ARG A 154 -17.24 2.67 -17.92
CA ARG A 154 -18.14 2.45 -19.07
C ARG A 154 -17.54 2.99 -20.36
#